data_AF-A0A9D4QYI1-F1
#
_entry.id   AF-A0A9D4QYI1-F1
#
_cell.length_a   1.000
_cell.length_b   1.000
_cell.length_c   1.000
_cell.angle_alpha   90.00
_cell.angle_beta   90.00
_cell.angle_gamma   90.00
#
_symmetry.space_group_name_H-M   'P 1'
#
loop_
_entity.id
_entity.type
_entity.pdbx_description
1 polymer ?
#
loop_
_entity_poly.entity_id
_entity_poly.type
_entity_poly.pdbx_seq_one_letter_code
_entity_poly.pdbx_strand_id
1 'polypeptide(L)'
;MNFGESLIQWVKLFYTDINSIIINNGFFSNSFNIERGVRQGCPLSSTLFIICIEYLSHHIQSNKHIKGISLEPDKAIKQSLFANDATYFLNDNYDRFFP
;
A
#
# COMPACT_ATOMS: atom_id res chain seq x y z
N MET A 1 2.16 -9.61 -11.36
CA MET A 1 3.52 -9.08 -11.62
C MET A 1 4.46 -10.26 -11.77
N ASN A 2 5.42 -10.22 -12.69
CA ASN A 2 6.37 -11.32 -12.96
C ASN A 2 7.76 -10.95 -12.42
N PHE A 3 7.92 -10.94 -11.10
CA PHE A 3 9.20 -10.62 -10.46
C PHE A 3 10.15 -11.83 -10.57
N GLY A 4 11.42 -11.57 -10.91
CA GLY A 4 12.43 -12.62 -10.96
C GLY A 4 12.72 -13.24 -9.59
N GLU A 5 13.07 -14.53 -9.58
CA GLU A 5 13.30 -15.30 -8.34
C GLU A 5 14.31 -14.66 -7.40
N SER A 6 15.39 -14.09 -7.95
CA SER A 6 16.43 -13.40 -7.17
C SER A 6 15.85 -12.26 -6.31
N LEU A 7 15.00 -11.40 -6.89
CA LEU A 7 14.37 -10.31 -6.13
C LEU A 7 13.48 -10.86 -5.02
N ILE A 8 12.70 -11.91 -5.31
CA ILE A 8 11.82 -12.55 -4.32
C ILE A 8 12.64 -13.12 -3.15
N GLN A 9 13.77 -13.78 -3.45
CA GLN A 9 14.68 -14.32 -2.44
C GLN A 9 15.29 -13.22 -1.57
N TRP A 10 15.75 -12.12 -2.16
CA TRP A 10 16.27 -10.98 -1.39
C TRP A 10 15.22 -10.38 -0.46
N VAL A 11 13.99 -10.17 -0.96
CA VAL A 11 12.90 -9.65 -0.11
C VAL A 11 12.62 -10.61 1.05
N LYS A 12 12.53 -11.92 0.80
CA LYS A 12 12.35 -12.93 1.85
C LYS A 12 13.48 -12.89 2.88
N LEU A 13 14.73 -12.78 2.42
CA LEU A 13 15.89 -12.70 3.32
C LEU A 13 15.81 -11.51 4.28
N PHE A 14 15.31 -10.36 3.82
CA PHE A 14 15.23 -9.15 4.64
C PHE A 14 13.97 -9.05 5.51
N TYR A 15 12.92 -9.84 5.25
CA TYR A 15 11.60 -9.65 5.86
C TYR A 15 10.98 -10.91 6.48
N THR A 16 11.63 -12.07 6.39
CA THR A 16 11.17 -13.31 7.05
C THR A 16 11.92 -13.51 8.36
N ASP A 17 11.20 -13.91 9.42
CA ASP A 17 11.74 -14.25 10.75
C ASP A 17 12.71 -13.20 11.34
N ILE A 18 12.41 -11.93 11.07
CA ILE A 18 13.26 -10.80 11.48
C ILE A 18 13.13 -10.50 12.97
N ASN A 19 14.26 -10.25 13.61
CA ASN A 19 14.36 -9.83 15.00
C ASN A 19 14.89 -8.39 15.11
N SER A 20 14.52 -7.67 16.17
CA SER A 20 14.91 -6.29 16.40
C SER A 20 15.13 -5.98 17.89
N ILE A 21 15.82 -4.86 18.14
CA ILE A 21 16.09 -4.29 19.46
C ILE A 21 15.82 -2.79 19.35
N ILE A 22 15.19 -2.21 20.38
CA ILE A 22 14.96 -0.77 20.48
C ILE A 22 16.10 -0.15 21.29
N ILE A 23 16.67 0.94 20.79
CA ILE A 23 17.58 1.80 21.55
C ILE A 23 16.79 3.03 22.00
N ASN A 24 16.73 3.28 23.30
CA ASN A 24 16.09 4.45 23.88
C ASN A 24 17.00 5.07 24.93
N ASN A 25 17.43 6.32 24.71
CA ASN A 25 18.34 7.05 25.62
C ASN A 25 19.60 6.25 26.01
N GLY A 26 20.17 5.51 25.06
CA GLY A 26 21.36 4.67 25.28
C GLY A 26 21.09 3.30 25.92
N PHE A 27 19.84 3.00 26.28
CA PHE A 27 19.44 1.69 26.80
C PHE A 27 18.85 0.82 25.70
N PHE A 28 19.21 -0.46 25.69
CA PHE A 28 18.69 -1.47 24.77
C PHE A 28 17.50 -2.20 25.39
N SER A 29 16.46 -2.45 24.61
CA SER A 29 15.41 -3.40 24.99
C SER A 29 15.92 -4.83 24.92
N ASN A 30 15.12 -5.77 25.44
CA ASN A 30 15.25 -7.16 25.00
C ASN A 30 14.98 -7.26 23.50
N SER A 31 15.54 -8.30 22.87
CA SER A 31 15.27 -8.58 21.47
C SER A 31 13.83 -9.11 21.30
N PHE A 32 13.21 -8.79 20.18
CA PHE A 32 11.85 -9.22 19.87
C PHE A 32 11.69 -9.47 18.38
N ASN A 33 10.79 -10.39 18.03
CA ASN A 33 10.48 -10.70 16.65
C ASN A 33 9.55 -9.63 16.06
N ILE A 34 9.79 -9.28 14.81
CA ILE A 34 8.94 -8.37 14.05
C ILE A 34 7.95 -9.21 13.25
N GLU A 35 6.69 -9.19 13.67
CA GLU A 35 5.61 -9.93 13.00
C GLU A 35 5.01 -9.16 11.83
N ARG A 36 5.11 -7.83 11.84
CA ARG A 36 4.51 -6.94 10.85
C ARG A 36 5.24 -5.61 10.73
N GLY A 37 5.05 -4.97 9.58
CA GLY A 37 5.62 -3.67 9.28
C GLY A 37 6.96 -3.76 8.57
N VAL A 38 7.52 -2.60 8.31
CA VAL A 38 8.79 -2.44 7.60
C VAL A 38 9.68 -1.46 8.36
N ARG A 39 11.01 -1.57 8.18
CA ARG A 39 11.95 -0.66 8.85
C ARG A 39 11.85 0.72 8.18
N GLN A 40 11.47 1.74 8.93
CA GLN A 40 11.52 3.12 8.43
C GLN A 40 12.97 3.50 8.13
N GLY A 41 13.20 4.22 7.03
CA GLY A 41 14.54 4.56 6.54
C GLY A 41 15.25 3.42 5.78
N CYS A 42 14.68 2.21 5.70
CA CYS A 42 15.20 1.18 4.81
C CYS A 42 14.80 1.49 3.35
N PRO A 43 15.76 1.56 2.40
CA PRO A 43 15.47 1.84 1.00
C PRO A 43 14.52 0.84 0.32
N LEU A 44 14.46 -0.40 0.81
CA LEU A 44 13.58 -1.43 0.26
C LEU A 44 12.12 -1.27 0.73
N SER A 45 11.90 -0.70 1.92
CA SER A 45 10.57 -0.55 2.53
C SER A 45 9.61 0.27 1.67
N SER A 46 10.07 1.41 1.14
CA SER A 46 9.25 2.30 0.31
C SER A 46 8.81 1.61 -0.99
N THR A 47 9.71 0.89 -1.64
CA THR A 47 9.42 0.15 -2.87
C THR A 47 8.39 -0.97 -2.62
N LEU A 48 8.55 -1.74 -1.53
CA LEU A 48 7.57 -2.77 -1.16
C LEU A 48 6.19 -2.18 -0.88
N PHE A 49 6.15 -1.03 -0.20
CA PHE A 49 4.90 -0.31 0.05
C PHE A 49 4.23 0.15 -1.25
N ILE A 50 4.99 0.75 -2.18
CA ILE A 50 4.48 1.20 -3.49
C ILE A 50 3.93 0.01 -4.28
N ILE A 51 4.61 -1.14 -4.29
CA ILE A 51 4.12 -2.36 -4.98
C ILE A 51 2.75 -2.79 -4.45
N CYS A 52 2.58 -2.80 -3.12
CA CYS A 52 1.30 -3.15 -2.49
C CYS A 52 0.18 -2.16 -2.87
N ILE A 53 0.47 -0.86 -2.83
CA ILE A 53 -0.50 0.19 -3.18
C ILE A 53 -0.84 0.13 -4.67
N GLU A 54 0.13 -0.09 -5.55
CA GLU A 54 -0.10 -0.22 -6.99
C GLU A 54 -0.98 -1.45 -7.31
N TYR A 55 -0.75 -2.56 -6.62
CA TYR A 55 -1.59 -3.74 -6.75
C TYR A 55 -3.05 -3.45 -6.33
N LEU A 56 -3.26 -2.83 -5.17
CA LEU A 56 -4.59 -2.40 -4.73
C LEU A 56 -5.24 -1.40 -5.70
N SER A 57 -4.45 -0.41 -6.14
CA SER A 57 -4.82 0.62 -7.10
C SER A 57 -5.37 -0.01 -8.38
N HIS A 58 -4.66 -1.00 -8.92
CA HIS A 58 -5.08 -1.71 -10.12
C HIS A 58 -6.40 -2.48 -9.93
N HIS A 59 -6.58 -3.13 -8.79
CA HIS A 59 -7.85 -3.82 -8.45
C HIS A 59 -9.03 -2.84 -8.38
N ILE A 60 -8.84 -1.68 -7.75
CA ILE A 60 -9.89 -0.66 -7.66
C ILE A 60 -10.23 -0.09 -9.05
N GLN A 61 -9.22 0.18 -9.87
CA GLN A 61 -9.41 0.71 -11.22
C GLN A 61 -10.13 -0.27 -12.14
N SER A 62 -9.73 -1.55 -12.12
CA SER A 62 -10.30 -2.59 -12.97
C SER A 62 -11.69 -3.08 -12.52
N ASN A 63 -12.07 -2.88 -11.26
CA ASN A 63 -13.36 -3.30 -10.76
C ASN A 63 -14.51 -2.46 -11.35
N LYS A 64 -15.36 -3.09 -12.16
CA LYS A 64 -16.51 -2.45 -12.84
C LYS A 64 -17.65 -2.05 -11.88
N HIS A 65 -17.69 -2.61 -10.68
CA HIS A 65 -18.70 -2.27 -9.67
C HIS A 65 -18.35 -1.00 -8.90
N ILE A 66 -17.08 -0.60 -8.89
CA ILE A 66 -16.65 0.67 -8.31
C ILE A 66 -16.82 1.75 -9.37
N LYS A 67 -17.78 2.66 -9.16
CA LYS A 67 -18.04 3.80 -10.05
C LYS A 67 -17.32 5.03 -9.52
N GLY A 68 -16.41 5.58 -10.30
CA GLY A 68 -15.71 6.83 -9.99
C GLY A 68 -16.40 8.05 -10.59
N ILE A 69 -15.77 9.21 -10.47
CA ILE A 69 -16.21 10.44 -11.12
C ILE A 69 -15.83 10.37 -12.60
N SER A 70 -16.81 10.43 -13.50
CA SER A 70 -16.56 10.49 -14.94
C SER A 70 -16.23 11.91 -15.37
N LEU A 71 -15.06 12.12 -15.97
CA LEU A 71 -14.70 13.38 -16.62
C LEU A 71 -14.97 13.33 -18.12
N GLU A 72 -14.85 12.13 -18.70
CA GLU A 72 -15.14 11.81 -20.10
C GLU A 72 -15.95 10.49 -20.13
N PRO A 73 -16.63 10.15 -21.24
CA PRO A 73 -17.41 8.92 -21.35
C PRO A 73 -16.65 7.64 -20.98
N ASP A 74 -15.35 7.59 -21.31
CA ASP A 74 -14.50 6.40 -21.12
C ASP A 74 -13.43 6.58 -20.03
N LYS A 75 -13.44 7.70 -19.30
CA LYS A 75 -12.46 7.98 -18.23
C LYS A 75 -13.15 8.35 -16.93
N ALA A 76 -13.12 7.42 -16.00
CA ALA A 76 -13.52 7.64 -14.62
C ALA A 76 -12.30 7.71 -13.70
N ILE A 77 -12.26 8.72 -12.84
CA ILE A 77 -11.29 8.82 -11.75
C ILE A 77 -11.90 8.14 -10.52
N LYS A 78 -11.24 7.10 -10.01
CA LYS A 78 -11.67 6.35 -8.82
C LYS A 78 -10.80 6.61 -7.59
N GLN A 79 -9.58 7.09 -7.77
CA GLN A 79 -8.65 7.28 -6.67
C GLN A 79 -7.56 8.31 -7.00
N SER A 80 -7.01 8.90 -5.94
CA SER A 80 -5.76 9.66 -5.91
C SER A 80 -4.90 9.10 -4.77
N LEU A 81 -3.66 8.74 -5.08
CA LEU A 81 -2.77 8.02 -4.16
C LEU A 81 -1.45 8.79 -4.03
N PHE A 82 -1.01 9.04 -2.81
CA PHE A 82 0.28 9.67 -2.51
C PHE A 82 0.87 9.10 -1.23
N ALA A 83 1.93 8.29 -1.36
CA ALA A 83 2.52 7.58 -0.23
C ALA A 83 1.44 6.87 0.63
N ASN A 84 1.34 7.20 1.91
CA ASN A 84 0.33 6.64 2.82
C ASN A 84 -1.08 7.24 2.69
N ASP A 85 -1.24 8.32 1.91
CA ASP A 85 -2.52 8.99 1.72
C ASP A 85 -3.24 8.43 0.50
N ALA A 86 -4.49 8.02 0.69
CA ALA A 86 -5.36 7.51 -0.35
C ALA A 86 -6.73 8.19 -0.28
N THR A 87 -7.14 8.82 -1.38
CA THR A 87 -8.46 9.40 -1.55
C THR A 87 -9.21 8.63 -2.61
N TYR A 88 -10.39 8.11 -2.27
CA TYR A 88 -11.24 7.36 -3.19
C TYR A 88 -12.46 8.18 -3.59
N PHE A 89 -12.82 8.13 -4.87
CA PHE A 89 -13.96 8.82 -5.43
C PHE A 89 -15.03 7.81 -5.81
N LEU A 90 -16.23 8.02 -5.26
CA LEU A 90 -17.39 7.19 -5.53
C LEU A 90 -18.49 8.05 -6.12
N ASN A 91 -18.95 7.67 -7.31
CA ASN A 91 -20.15 8.21 -7.90
C ASN A 91 -21.32 7.30 -7.53
N ASP A 92 -22.04 7.70 -6.50
CA ASP A 92 -23.28 7.06 -6.11
C ASP A 92 -24.45 7.84 -6.72
N ASN A 93 -25.14 7.23 -7.69
CA ASN A 93 -26.36 7.78 -8.29
C ASN A 93 -27.57 7.57 -7.38
N TYR A 94 -27.40 7.55 -6.05
CA TYR A 94 -28.53 7.85 -5.19
C TYR A 94 -28.94 9.27 -5.52
N ASP A 95 -30.08 9.42 -6.17
CA ASP A 95 -30.88 10.63 -6.15
C ASP A 95 -30.93 11.10 -4.70
N ARG A 96 -30.01 11.99 -4.31
CA ARG A 96 -30.12 12.69 -3.05
C ARG A 96 -31.25 13.67 -3.26
N PHE A 97 -32.45 13.17 -2.97
CA PHE A 97 -33.45 13.86 -2.20
C PHE A 97 -32.75 14.52 -1.00
N PHE A 98 -32.15 15.67 -1.24
CA PHE A 98 -32.16 16.71 -0.23
C PHE A 98 -33.55 17.38 -0.35
N PRO A 99 -34.35 17.46 0.72
CA PRO A 99 -35.46 18.41 0.73
C PRO A 99 -34.96 19.84 0.56
#